data_AF-A0AAP9AAP3-F1
#
_entry.id   AF-A0AAP9AAP3-F1
#
_cell.length_a   1.000
_cell.length_b   1.000
_cell.length_c   1.000
_cell.angle_alpha   90.00
_cell.angle_beta   90.00
_cell.angle_gamma   90.00
#
_symmetry.space_group_name_H-M   'P 1'
#
loop_
_entity.id
_entity.type
_entity.pdbx_description
1 polymer ?
#
loop_
_entity_poly.entity_id
_entity_poly.type
_entity_poly.pdbx_seq_one_letter_code
_entity_poly.pdbx_strand_id
1 'polypeptide(L)'
;MYNPQVPTDGHSPAADSQFGNGAQAFGKTPEQQGNQRIRHLLKCFGLRTSLIRLKVIDALLTAADNQRTLGVRGVHSHLLELGIPLSFLSVREVLKRLCSEGVITLNADKSYSLHEEAAKVLDARS
;
A
#
# COMPACT_ATOMS: atom_id res chain seq x y z
N MET A 1 -50.45 34.44 -34.82
CA MET A 1 -50.20 32.99 -34.92
C MET A 1 -49.37 32.60 -33.72
N TYR A 2 -49.93 31.74 -32.88
CA TYR A 2 -49.49 31.36 -31.53
C TYR A 2 -48.61 30.10 -31.65
N ASN A 3 -47.45 30.04 -31.01
CA ASN A 3 -46.62 28.84 -30.95
C ASN A 3 -46.56 28.33 -29.49
N PRO A 4 -47.13 27.15 -29.17
CA PRO A 4 -47.19 26.66 -27.81
C PRO A 4 -45.86 26.09 -27.32
N GLN A 5 -45.62 26.41 -26.06
CA GLN A 5 -44.58 26.01 -25.13
C GLN A 5 -44.80 24.56 -24.63
N VAL A 6 -43.72 23.78 -24.50
CA VAL A 6 -43.69 22.54 -23.72
C VAL A 6 -42.64 22.68 -22.60
N PRO A 7 -43.01 22.52 -21.31
CA PRO A 7 -42.06 22.51 -20.21
C PRO A 7 -41.66 21.08 -19.84
N THR A 8 -40.36 20.79 -19.86
CA THR A 8 -39.81 19.54 -19.30
C THR A 8 -39.35 19.82 -17.87
N ASP A 9 -40.13 19.32 -16.91
CA ASP A 9 -39.70 19.09 -15.54
C ASP A 9 -38.70 17.92 -15.50
N GLY A 10 -37.71 17.98 -14.62
CA GLY A 10 -36.72 16.92 -14.47
C GLY A 10 -35.68 17.23 -13.41
N HIS A 11 -36.11 17.21 -12.16
CA HIS A 11 -35.26 17.12 -10.96
C HIS A 11 -34.06 16.17 -11.14
N SER A 12 -32.87 16.57 -10.68
CA SER A 12 -31.91 15.63 -10.08
C SER A 12 -31.04 16.33 -9.04
N PRO A 13 -30.74 15.66 -7.91
CA PRO A 13 -30.40 16.30 -6.63
C PRO A 13 -28.91 16.29 -6.34
N ALA A 14 -28.57 17.03 -5.27
CA ALA A 14 -27.26 17.11 -4.64
C ALA A 14 -26.56 15.74 -4.50
N ALA A 15 -25.38 15.62 -5.10
CA ALA A 15 -24.42 14.60 -4.72
C ALA A 15 -23.56 15.15 -3.57
N ASP A 16 -24.11 15.01 -2.37
CA ASP A 16 -23.34 14.91 -1.13
C ASP A 16 -22.17 13.94 -1.38
N SER A 17 -20.94 14.45 -1.39
CA SER A 17 -19.75 13.60 -1.38
C SER A 17 -19.56 13.07 0.04
N GLN A 18 -20.51 12.23 0.44
CA GLN A 18 -20.38 11.35 1.57
C GLN A 18 -19.21 10.43 1.25
N PHE A 19 -18.06 10.68 1.87
CA PHE A 19 -16.97 9.71 1.95
C PHE A 19 -17.48 8.55 2.79
N GLY A 20 -18.25 7.68 2.13
CA GLY A 20 -18.76 6.44 2.67
C GLY A 20 -17.59 5.57 3.07
N ASN A 21 -17.42 5.44 4.38
CA ASN A 21 -16.78 4.30 5.03
C ASN A 21 -17.65 3.05 4.78
N GLY A 22 -17.78 2.67 3.51
CA GLY A 22 -18.53 1.52 3.05
C GLY A 22 -17.70 0.27 3.26
N ALA A 23 -18.01 -0.45 4.33
CA ALA A 23 -17.62 -1.83 4.51
C ALA A 23 -18.10 -2.66 3.30
N GLN A 24 -17.26 -2.82 2.28
CA GLN A 24 -17.51 -3.82 1.24
C GLN A 24 -17.13 -5.19 1.78
N ALA A 25 -18.15 -5.92 2.21
CA ALA A 25 -18.18 -7.36 2.38
C ALA A 25 -18.20 -8.06 1.00
N PHE A 26 -17.15 -7.83 0.21
CA PHE A 26 -16.77 -8.67 -0.93
C PHE A 26 -15.47 -9.34 -0.54
N GLY A 27 -15.35 -10.66 -0.75
CA GLY A 27 -14.17 -11.45 -0.42
C GLY A 27 -12.91 -10.71 -0.86
N LYS A 28 -12.20 -10.14 0.12
CA LYS A 28 -10.99 -9.35 -0.14
C LYS A 28 -10.02 -10.32 -0.79
N THR A 29 -9.56 -10.02 -2.00
CA THR A 29 -8.47 -10.80 -2.58
C THR A 29 -7.31 -10.83 -1.58
N PRO A 30 -6.50 -11.90 -1.52
CA PRO A 30 -5.38 -11.99 -0.58
C PRO A 30 -4.49 -10.74 -0.61
N GLU A 31 -4.33 -10.14 -1.80
CA GLU A 31 -3.66 -8.86 -2.00
C GLU A 31 -4.36 -7.67 -1.31
N GLN A 32 -5.68 -7.57 -1.36
CA GLN A 32 -6.43 -6.51 -0.69
C GLN A 32 -6.37 -6.64 0.84
N GLN A 33 -6.32 -7.87 1.36
CA GLN A 33 -6.17 -8.12 2.79
C GLN A 33 -4.73 -7.84 3.27
N GLY A 34 -3.71 -8.29 2.52
CA GLY A 34 -2.30 -7.97 2.79
C GLY A 34 -2.06 -6.46 2.82
N ASN A 35 -2.58 -5.75 1.82
CA ASN A 35 -2.50 -4.29 1.77
C ASN A 35 -3.16 -3.61 2.98
N GLN A 36 -4.27 -4.14 3.51
CA GLN A 36 -4.90 -3.58 4.72
C GLN A 36 -4.03 -3.73 5.97
N ARG A 37 -3.38 -4.87 6.14
CA ARG A 37 -2.44 -5.11 7.25
C ARG A 37 -1.23 -4.18 7.15
N ILE A 38 -0.64 -4.05 5.97
CA ILE A 38 0.51 -3.15 5.75
C ILE A 38 0.10 -1.67 5.93
N ARG A 39 -1.11 -1.27 5.52
CA ARG A 39 -1.64 0.08 5.80
C ARG A 39 -1.71 0.37 7.29
N HIS A 40 -2.21 -0.58 8.08
CA HIS A 40 -2.27 -0.45 9.52
C HIS A 40 -0.88 -0.37 10.15
N LEU A 41 0.04 -1.24 9.71
CA LEU A 41 1.45 -1.21 10.12
C LEU A 41 2.05 0.19 9.90
N LEU A 42 1.95 0.73 8.69
CA LEU A 42 2.48 2.08 8.39
C LEU A 42 1.87 3.14 9.32
N LYS A 43 0.58 3.05 9.65
CA LYS A 43 -0.08 3.98 10.58
C LYS A 43 0.48 3.87 12.00
N CYS A 44 0.73 2.67 12.52
CA CYS A 44 1.34 2.47 13.83
C CYS A 44 2.74 3.08 13.93
N PHE A 45 3.50 3.06 12.84
CA PHE A 45 4.85 3.63 12.75
C PHE A 45 4.86 5.11 12.31
N GLY A 46 3.72 5.80 12.32
CA GLY A 46 3.63 7.23 11.99
C GLY A 46 3.86 7.57 10.51
N LEU A 47 3.80 6.57 9.63
CA LEU A 47 4.09 6.70 8.21
C LEU A 47 2.82 6.89 7.39
N ARG A 48 2.86 7.84 6.45
CA ARG A 48 1.85 7.94 5.40
C ARG A 48 1.80 6.65 4.58
N THR A 49 0.58 6.20 4.32
CA THR A 49 0.29 5.14 3.35
C THR A 49 0.57 5.65 1.93
N SER A 50 1.42 4.93 1.20
CA SER A 50 1.67 5.17 -0.23
C SER A 50 1.84 3.84 -0.94
N LEU A 51 1.53 3.77 -2.23
CA LEU A 51 1.65 2.54 -3.02
C LEU A 51 3.06 1.96 -2.96
N ILE A 52 4.09 2.80 -3.07
CA ILE A 52 5.49 2.36 -3.07
C ILE A 52 5.85 1.69 -1.75
N ARG A 53 5.49 2.30 -0.60
CA ARG A 53 5.77 1.69 0.71
C ARG A 53 5.03 0.37 0.90
N LEU A 54 3.78 0.32 0.44
CA LEU A 54 3.01 -0.92 0.47
C LEU A 54 3.73 -2.01 -0.32
N LYS A 55 4.13 -1.72 -1.57
CA LYS A 55 4.75 -2.70 -2.46
C LYS A 55 6.17 -3.09 -2.05
N VAL A 56 6.95 -2.19 -1.47
CA VAL A 56 8.24 -2.56 -0.87
C VAL A 56 8.05 -3.52 0.30
N ILE A 57 7.11 -3.25 1.22
CA ILE A 57 6.87 -4.12 2.38
C ILE A 57 6.29 -5.47 1.93
N ASP A 58 5.33 -5.46 1.01
CA ASP A 58 4.73 -6.64 0.39
C ASP A 58 5.79 -7.54 -0.28
N ALA A 59 6.75 -6.95 -1.00
CA ALA A 59 7.88 -7.67 -1.59
C ALA A 59 8.77 -8.34 -0.54
N LEU A 60 9.07 -7.64 0.57
CA LEU A 60 9.87 -8.20 1.67
C LEU A 60 9.15 -9.35 2.37
N LEU A 61 7.84 -9.23 2.60
CA LEU A 61 7.02 -10.29 3.20
C LEU A 61 6.95 -11.51 2.27
N THR A 62 6.72 -11.29 0.98
CA THR A 62 6.67 -12.36 -0.02
C THR A 62 8.01 -13.08 -0.12
N ALA A 63 9.13 -12.34 -0.11
CA ALA A 63 10.45 -12.96 -0.11
C ALA A 63 10.69 -13.78 1.16
N ALA A 64 10.32 -13.27 2.33
CA ALA A 64 10.48 -13.98 3.59
C ALA A 64 9.66 -15.29 3.63
N ASP A 65 8.42 -15.28 3.13
CA ASP A 65 7.58 -16.48 2.97
C ASP A 65 8.25 -17.55 2.09
N ASN A 66 8.95 -17.11 1.03
CA ASN A 66 9.72 -17.97 0.13
C ASN A 66 11.13 -18.32 0.66
N GLN A 67 11.43 -18.05 1.94
CA GLN A 67 12.75 -18.21 2.56
C GLN A 67 13.89 -17.50 1.80
N ARG A 68 13.57 -16.38 1.14
CA ARG A 68 14.52 -15.52 0.42
C ARG A 68 14.69 -14.20 1.14
N THR A 69 15.82 -13.55 0.89
CA THR A 69 16.12 -12.20 1.39
C THR A 69 16.24 -11.24 0.22
N LEU A 70 15.88 -9.96 0.41
CA LEU A 70 15.94 -8.95 -0.64
C LEU A 70 16.85 -7.79 -0.24
N GLY A 71 17.90 -7.57 -1.04
CA GLY A 71 18.63 -6.31 -1.05
C GLY A 71 17.96 -5.27 -1.95
N VAL A 72 18.57 -4.08 -2.05
CA VAL A 72 18.04 -2.96 -2.88
C VAL A 72 17.78 -3.38 -4.33
N ARG A 73 18.67 -4.19 -4.92
CA ARG A 73 18.53 -4.67 -6.31
C ARG A 73 17.32 -5.59 -6.48
N GLY A 74 17.08 -6.48 -5.52
CA GLY A 74 15.94 -7.39 -5.55
C GLY A 74 14.61 -6.63 -5.43
N VAL A 75 14.54 -5.67 -4.50
CA VAL A 75 13.37 -4.79 -4.36
C VAL A 75 13.14 -3.98 -5.64
N HIS A 76 14.19 -3.43 -6.23
CA HIS A 76 14.09 -2.65 -7.47
C HIS A 76 13.60 -3.49 -8.66
N SER A 77 14.16 -4.69 -8.85
CA SER A 77 13.68 -5.65 -9.88
C SER A 77 12.20 -5.96 -9.67
N HIS A 78 11.81 -6.31 -8.45
CA HIS A 78 10.43 -6.66 -8.14
C HIS A 78 9.45 -5.52 -8.45
N LEU A 79 9.82 -4.27 -8.11
CA LEU A 79 9.00 -3.11 -8.45
C LEU A 79 8.89 -2.88 -9.96
N LEU A 80 9.96 -3.12 -10.73
CA LEU A 80 9.93 -3.05 -12.19
C LEU A 80 9.02 -4.12 -12.80
N GLU A 81 9.09 -5.36 -12.29
CA GLU A 81 8.23 -6.47 -12.72
C GLU A 81 6.74 -6.19 -12.47
N LEU A 82 6.43 -5.43 -11.41
CA LEU A 82 5.08 -4.94 -11.11
C LEU A 82 4.66 -3.72 -11.95
N GLY A 83 5.49 -3.26 -12.89
CA GLY A 83 5.20 -2.08 -13.71
C GLY A 83 5.30 -0.75 -12.96
N ILE A 84 6.08 -0.70 -11.87
CA ILE A 84 6.30 0.49 -11.05
C ILE A 84 7.73 1.01 -11.29
N PRO A 85 7.96 1.84 -12.32
CA PRO A 85 9.29 2.31 -12.68
C PRO A 85 9.76 3.36 -11.66
N LEU A 86 10.52 2.91 -10.67
CA LEU A 86 11.29 3.79 -9.79
C LEU A 86 12.76 3.75 -10.14
N SER A 87 13.43 4.89 -9.95
CA SER A 87 14.88 4.92 -10.02
C SER A 87 15.49 4.10 -8.87
N PHE A 88 16.66 3.52 -9.10
CA PHE A 88 17.38 2.77 -8.07
C PHE A 88 17.67 3.64 -6.82
N LEU A 89 17.96 4.93 -7.03
CA LEU A 89 18.15 5.89 -5.95
C LEU A 89 16.87 6.06 -5.10
N SER A 90 15.73 6.24 -5.74
CA SER A 90 14.44 6.37 -5.05
C SER A 90 14.11 5.13 -4.23
N VAL A 91 14.40 3.92 -4.73
CA VAL A 91 14.22 2.68 -3.95
C VAL A 91 15.11 2.68 -2.71
N ARG A 92 16.37 3.08 -2.85
CA ARG A 92 17.30 3.18 -1.72
C ARG A 92 16.82 4.20 -0.68
N GLU A 93 16.28 5.33 -1.11
CA GLU A 93 15.72 6.35 -0.20
C GLU A 93 14.50 5.84 0.55
N VAL A 94 13.59 5.13 -0.13
CA VAL A 94 12.43 4.49 0.52
C VAL A 94 12.88 3.49 1.57
N LEU A 95 13.81 2.60 1.24
CA LEU A 95 14.36 1.61 2.18
C LEU A 95 15.05 2.29 3.36
N LYS A 96 15.86 3.32 3.11
CA LYS A 96 16.50 4.11 4.17
C LYS A 96 15.47 4.75 5.10
N ARG A 97 14.39 5.31 4.55
CA ARG A 97 13.31 5.92 5.35
C ARG A 97 12.57 4.88 6.17
N LEU A 98 12.20 3.74 5.59
CA LEU A 98 11.53 2.66 6.33
C LEU A 98 12.42 2.10 7.46
N CYS A 99 13.74 2.03 7.23
CA CYS A 99 14.71 1.62 8.26
C CYS A 99 14.82 2.66 9.38
N SER A 100 14.92 3.94 9.04
CA SER A 100 14.99 5.04 10.01
C SER A 100 13.75 5.12 10.90
N GLU A 101 12.61 4.66 10.42
CA GLU A 101 11.33 4.70 11.14
C GLU A 101 11.06 3.39 11.88
N GLY A 102 11.96 2.41 11.81
CA GLY A 102 11.86 1.15 12.55
C GLY A 102 10.90 0.13 11.95
N VAL A 103 10.46 0.28 10.70
CA VAL A 103 9.58 -0.70 10.03
C VAL A 103 10.37 -1.89 9.50
N ILE A 104 11.57 -1.64 8.99
CA ILE A 104 12.46 -2.65 8.43
C ILE A 104 13.86 -2.53 9.03
N THR A 105 14.65 -3.59 8.92
CA THR A 105 16.03 -3.64 9.37
C THR A 105 16.95 -3.98 8.20
N LEU A 106 18.12 -3.34 8.13
CA LEU A 106 19.21 -3.74 7.25
C LEU A 106 20.05 -4.82 7.94
N ASN A 107 20.11 -6.00 7.34
CA ASN A 107 20.89 -7.13 7.85
C ASN A 107 22.37 -7.03 7.45
N ALA A 108 23.24 -7.80 8.11
CA ALA A 108 24.67 -7.85 7.82
C ALA A 108 24.98 -8.25 6.36
N ASP A 109 24.13 -9.09 5.76
CA ASP A 109 24.22 -9.51 4.36
C ASP A 109 23.71 -8.45 3.36
N LYS A 110 23.41 -7.22 3.81
CA LYS A 110 22.86 -6.12 3.00
C LYS A 110 21.46 -6.35 2.45
N SER A 111 20.78 -7.39 2.94
CA SER A 111 19.36 -7.62 2.72
C SER A 111 18.51 -6.85 3.72
N TYR A 112 17.25 -6.63 3.39
CA TYR A 112 16.26 -6.02 4.27
C TYR A 112 15.26 -7.06 4.73
N SER A 113 14.84 -6.94 5.98
CA SER A 113 13.79 -7.74 6.60
C SER A 113 12.86 -6.83 7.41
N LEU A 114 11.69 -7.33 7.80
CA LEU A 114 10.86 -6.60 8.74
C LEU A 114 11.55 -6.48 10.10
N HIS A 115 11.36 -5.34 10.76
CA HIS A 115 11.77 -5.19 12.15
C HIS A 115 10.89 -6.07 13.05
N GLU A 116 11.43 -6.55 14.18
CA GLU A 116 10.70 -7.44 15.10
C GLU A 116 9.37 -6.83 15.58
N GLU A 117 9.39 -5.58 16.04
CA GLU A 117 8.17 -4.84 16.43
C GLU A 117 7.16 -4.70 15.28
N ALA A 118 7.64 -4.49 14.04
CA ALA A 118 6.77 -4.40 12.88
C ALA A 118 6.11 -5.75 12.57
N ALA A 119 6.86 -6.85 12.73
CA ALA A 119 6.34 -8.20 12.58
C ALA A 119 5.26 -8.52 13.63
N LYS A 120 5.46 -8.14 14.89
CA LYS A 120 4.46 -8.29 15.96
C LYS A 120 3.15 -7.55 15.63
N VAL A 121 3.25 -6.33 15.12
CA VAL A 121 2.05 -5.54 14.72
C VAL A 121 1.31 -6.20 13.56
N LEU A 122 2.03 -6.82 12.61
CA LEU A 122 1.39 -7.57 11.54
C LEU A 122 0.73 -8.86 12.04
N ASP A 123 1.37 -9.57 12.98
CA ASP A 123 0.91 -10.86 13.49
C ASP A 123 -0.28 -10.75 14.46
N ALA A 124 -0.32 -9.69 15.28
CA ALA A 124 -1.39 -9.45 16.26
C ALA A 124 -2.82 -9.30 15.67
N ARG A 125 -2.97 -9.40 14.35
CA ARG A 125 -4.24 -9.34 13.60
C ARG A 125 -4.37 -10.47 12.56
N SER A 126 -3.53 -11.51 12.63
CA SER A 126 -3.61 -12.73 11.81
C SER A 126 -4.78 -13.61 12.22
#